data_AF-A0A946SJS4-F1
#
_entry.id   AF-A0A946SJS4-F1
#
_cell.length_a   1.000
_cell.length_b   1.000
_cell.length_c   1.000
_cell.angle_alpha   90.00
_cell.angle_beta   90.00
_cell.angle_gamma   90.00
#
_symmetry.space_group_name_H-M   'P 1'
#
loop_
_entity.id
_entity.type
_entity.pdbx_description
1 polymer ?
#
loop_
_entity_poly.entity_id
_entity_poly.type
_entity_poly.pdbx_seq_one_letter_code
_entity_poly.pdbx_strand_id
1 'polypeptide(L)'
;MVLLAAMTHLVGMAWAQSERTQVEASNLADLQAYAEQSGLEITMEPGLYRLIDWLPLDSMTARRESKRFEFMNLSGSGNVFRLRGVTIEVDTALRSELRPPTHTSEFLVTGNGNVVEGLTITDIGEGLSRGGSVVSVGGDGNTLRDITLHVRGSSPYGYGDLFGKSGGYKHSGLLVVGNDAHIVGCKLYMGSFGHGYYIQKEAENARFENCYVEGVMRSTDEMLAETSGFGFDRNFESVYKNRDGEARVTPGYMKSLAEDGYRTYGDIKNISFTNCVAKHMRGGFELRTDGGARVEDCRTIGTERGYWVAGNAVVVNSVGDAQYGPLLFVEGANASVELSLTSAESELTVHSLATIHGSGHQVTIRRFNGESRSKVLPILIGYAQPGAGEGISPYSERATRGVTLRNETSMPIIVGQEARDGVIQSAGPTVENKGRSVSIEPL
;
A
#
# COMPACT_ATOMS: atom_id res chain seq x y z
N MET A 1 5.71 66.20 -27.21
CA MET A 1 4.32 65.73 -27.22
C MET A 1 4.20 64.63 -28.27
N VAL A 2 4.49 63.39 -27.90
CA VAL A 2 4.19 62.18 -28.69
C VAL A 2 3.89 61.09 -27.65
N LEU A 3 2.63 60.64 -27.61
CA LEU A 3 2.20 59.51 -26.77
C LEU A 3 2.64 58.20 -27.42
N LEU A 4 3.26 57.32 -26.64
CA LEU A 4 3.47 55.91 -26.97
C LEU A 4 2.34 55.11 -26.29
N ALA A 5 1.48 54.47 -27.08
CA ALA A 5 0.49 53.51 -26.57
C ALA A 5 1.07 52.09 -26.70
N ALA A 6 1.22 51.40 -25.57
CA ALA A 6 1.57 49.99 -25.53
C ALA A 6 0.29 49.13 -25.65
N MET A 7 0.23 48.31 -26.69
CA MET A 7 -0.78 47.25 -26.84
C MET A 7 -0.25 45.97 -26.16
N THR A 8 -0.89 45.59 -25.06
CA THR A 8 -0.79 44.26 -24.44
C THR A 8 -1.77 43.32 -25.13
N HIS A 9 -1.27 42.32 -25.87
CA HIS A 9 -2.08 41.19 -26.32
C HIS A 9 -2.09 40.11 -25.24
N LEU A 10 -3.21 39.97 -24.53
CA LEU A 10 -3.57 38.72 -23.87
C LEU A 10 -3.98 37.71 -24.95
N VAL A 11 -3.22 36.62 -25.10
CA VAL A 11 -3.68 35.42 -25.80
C VAL A 11 -4.22 34.46 -24.76
N GLY A 12 -5.55 34.42 -24.62
CA GLY A 12 -6.22 33.34 -23.93
C GLY A 12 -6.20 32.10 -24.81
N MET A 13 -5.46 31.06 -24.40
CA MET A 13 -5.61 29.72 -24.98
C MET A 13 -6.92 29.11 -24.47
N ALA A 14 -7.98 29.21 -25.28
CA ALA A 14 -9.14 28.37 -25.14
C ALA A 14 -8.76 26.96 -25.62
N TRP A 15 -8.65 26.01 -24.69
CA TRP A 15 -8.52 24.60 -25.03
C TRP A 15 -9.87 24.13 -25.59
N ALA A 16 -9.93 23.93 -26.90
CA ALA A 16 -11.05 23.23 -27.52
C ALA A 16 -11.03 21.77 -27.02
N GLN A 17 -12.06 21.37 -26.26
CA GLN A 17 -12.35 19.95 -26.07
C GLN A 17 -12.72 19.38 -27.44
N SER A 18 -11.83 18.61 -28.07
CA SER A 18 -12.21 17.84 -29.25
C SER A 18 -13.29 16.85 -28.84
N GLU A 19 -14.42 16.82 -29.54
CA GLU A 19 -15.41 15.76 -29.39
C GLU A 19 -14.73 14.40 -29.64
N ARG A 20 -14.81 13.50 -28.67
CA ARG A 20 -14.29 12.13 -28.80
C ARG A 20 -15.26 11.29 -29.61
N THR A 21 -14.76 10.41 -30.46
CA THR A 21 -15.59 9.43 -31.16
C THR A 21 -16.15 8.44 -30.15
N GLN A 22 -17.47 8.30 -30.09
CA GLN A 22 -18.15 7.36 -29.20
C GLN A 22 -18.26 5.98 -29.85
N VAL A 23 -17.93 4.93 -29.10
CA VAL A 23 -18.07 3.54 -29.52
C VAL A 23 -18.65 2.68 -28.39
N GLU A 24 -19.41 1.65 -28.75
CA GLU A 24 -20.01 0.70 -27.81
C GLU A 24 -19.33 -0.66 -27.95
N ALA A 25 -18.97 -1.27 -26.82
CA ALA A 25 -18.42 -2.62 -26.73
C ALA A 25 -19.41 -3.55 -26.04
N SER A 26 -19.77 -4.66 -26.68
CA SER A 26 -20.70 -5.64 -26.11
C SER A 26 -19.98 -6.89 -25.58
N ASN A 27 -18.66 -7.01 -25.80
CA ASN A 27 -17.83 -8.13 -25.31
C ASN A 27 -16.35 -7.71 -25.11
N LEU A 28 -15.53 -8.60 -24.54
CA LEU A 28 -14.13 -8.32 -24.23
C LEU A 28 -13.24 -8.15 -25.47
N ALA A 29 -13.58 -8.80 -26.59
CA ALA A 29 -12.84 -8.65 -27.83
C ALA A 29 -13.03 -7.24 -28.43
N ASP A 30 -14.26 -6.73 -28.43
CA ASP A 30 -14.57 -5.36 -28.85
C ASP A 30 -13.85 -4.35 -27.95
N LEU A 31 -13.91 -4.56 -26.62
CA LEU A 31 -13.22 -3.70 -25.67
C LEU A 31 -11.70 -3.65 -25.96
N GLN A 32 -11.04 -4.79 -26.15
CA GLN A 32 -9.61 -4.82 -26.49
C GLN A 32 -9.33 -4.13 -27.83
N ALA A 33 -10.14 -4.36 -28.86
CA ALA A 33 -9.94 -3.75 -30.18
C ALA A 33 -10.08 -2.22 -30.17
N TYR A 34 -11.00 -1.67 -29.37
CA TYR A 34 -11.13 -0.23 -29.18
C TYR A 34 -10.06 0.34 -28.25
N ALA A 35 -9.62 -0.43 -27.25
CA ALA A 35 -8.61 -0.01 -26.30
C ALA A 35 -7.22 0.23 -26.92
N GLU A 36 -6.97 -0.31 -28.12
CA GLU A 36 -5.75 -0.07 -28.90
C GLU A 36 -5.78 1.24 -29.70
N GLN A 37 -6.96 1.84 -29.87
CA GLN A 37 -7.17 3.10 -30.60
C GLN A 37 -7.16 4.30 -29.65
N SER A 38 -6.92 5.51 -30.17
CA SER A 38 -6.80 6.73 -29.36
C SER A 38 -7.94 7.70 -29.58
N GLY A 39 -8.22 8.54 -28.58
CA GLY A 39 -9.21 9.62 -28.65
C GLY A 39 -10.68 9.15 -28.65
N LEU A 40 -10.96 7.95 -28.15
CA LEU A 40 -12.30 7.37 -28.09
C LEU A 40 -12.97 7.61 -26.74
N GLU A 41 -14.31 7.67 -26.75
CA GLU A 41 -15.13 7.39 -25.58
C GLU A 41 -15.78 6.02 -25.77
N ILE A 42 -15.32 5.05 -24.98
CA ILE A 42 -15.66 3.64 -25.10
C ILE A 42 -16.63 3.30 -23.97
N THR A 43 -17.87 2.94 -24.31
CA THR A 43 -18.85 2.46 -23.33
C THR A 43 -19.03 0.97 -23.48
N MET A 44 -18.86 0.22 -22.40
CA MET A 44 -19.12 -1.21 -22.40
C MET A 44 -20.47 -1.49 -21.75
N GLU A 45 -21.25 -2.39 -22.36
CA GLU A 45 -22.51 -2.84 -21.78
C GLU A 45 -22.31 -3.39 -20.36
N PRO A 46 -23.14 -3.02 -19.37
CA PRO A 46 -23.06 -3.61 -18.03
C PRO A 46 -23.30 -5.12 -18.07
N GLY A 47 -22.49 -5.88 -17.33
CA GLY A 47 -22.58 -7.33 -17.35
C GLY A 47 -21.42 -8.04 -16.68
N LEU A 48 -21.55 -9.36 -16.55
CA LEU A 48 -20.49 -10.25 -16.14
C LEU A 48 -19.81 -10.83 -17.39
N TYR A 49 -18.51 -10.59 -17.52
CA TYR A 49 -17.68 -11.07 -18.62
C TYR A 49 -16.62 -11.99 -18.07
N ARG A 50 -16.73 -13.29 -18.35
CA ARG A 50 -15.70 -14.23 -17.93
C ARG A 50 -14.54 -14.16 -18.90
N LEU A 51 -13.35 -13.92 -18.37
CA LEU A 51 -12.15 -13.84 -19.17
C LEU A 51 -11.89 -15.15 -19.93
N ILE A 52 -12.24 -16.29 -19.34
CA ILE A 52 -12.08 -17.62 -19.96
C ILE A 52 -12.94 -17.83 -21.21
N ASP A 53 -14.05 -17.10 -21.37
CA ASP A 53 -14.90 -17.19 -22.56
C ASP A 53 -14.25 -16.51 -23.77
N TRP A 54 -13.39 -15.51 -23.52
CA TRP A 54 -12.62 -14.81 -24.56
C TRP A 54 -11.19 -15.37 -24.71
N LEU A 55 -10.57 -15.76 -23.60
CA LEU A 55 -9.24 -16.36 -23.50
C LEU A 55 -9.34 -17.76 -22.88
N PRO A 56 -9.72 -18.78 -23.67
CA PRO A 56 -9.82 -20.15 -23.16
C PRO A 56 -8.50 -20.65 -22.58
N LEU A 57 -8.58 -21.55 -21.60
CA LEU A 57 -7.41 -22.07 -20.88
C LEU A 57 -6.38 -22.75 -21.81
N ASP A 58 -6.84 -23.47 -22.83
CA ASP A 58 -5.99 -24.14 -23.82
C ASP A 58 -5.22 -23.15 -24.72
N SER A 59 -5.68 -21.90 -24.82
CA SER A 59 -5.02 -20.83 -25.55
C SER A 59 -3.77 -20.29 -24.85
N MET A 60 -3.62 -20.51 -23.54
CA MET A 60 -2.55 -19.96 -22.73
C MET A 60 -1.15 -20.43 -23.17
N THR A 61 -1.03 -21.66 -23.67
CA THR A 61 0.24 -22.17 -24.22
C THR A 61 0.67 -21.39 -25.45
N ALA A 62 -0.22 -21.16 -26.41
CA ALA A 62 0.07 -20.36 -27.60
C ALA A 62 0.39 -18.90 -27.23
N ARG A 63 -0.33 -18.32 -26.25
CA ARG A 63 -0.04 -16.97 -25.74
C ARG A 63 1.37 -16.88 -25.15
N ARG A 64 1.75 -17.83 -24.29
CA ARG A 64 3.09 -17.95 -23.70
C ARG A 64 4.18 -18.03 -24.76
N GLU A 65 4.00 -18.87 -25.79
CA GLU A 65 4.94 -19.00 -26.91
C GLU A 65 5.07 -17.70 -27.72
N SER A 66 3.96 -16.98 -27.91
CA SER A 66 3.93 -15.67 -28.55
C SER A 66 4.38 -14.50 -27.65
N LYS A 67 4.78 -14.78 -26.40
CA LYS A 67 5.17 -13.80 -25.38
C LYS A 67 4.09 -12.75 -25.06
N ARG A 68 2.81 -13.10 -25.18
CA ARG A 68 1.67 -12.28 -24.77
C ARG A 68 1.26 -12.69 -23.36
N PHE A 69 1.72 -11.95 -22.36
CA PHE A 69 1.63 -12.35 -20.95
C PHE A 69 0.61 -11.55 -20.14
N GLU A 70 0.16 -10.42 -20.66
CA GLU A 70 -1.02 -9.69 -20.24
C GLU A 70 -2.28 -10.36 -20.79
N PHE A 71 -3.42 -10.15 -20.15
CA PHE A 71 -4.73 -10.54 -20.66
C PHE A 71 -5.34 -9.44 -21.53
N MET A 72 -5.20 -8.18 -21.10
CA MET A 72 -5.75 -7.01 -21.78
C MET A 72 -4.81 -5.82 -21.63
N ASN A 73 -4.69 -5.00 -22.68
CA ASN A 73 -3.89 -3.78 -22.65
C ASN A 73 -4.64 -2.60 -23.27
N LEU A 74 -4.89 -1.57 -22.45
CA LEU A 74 -5.38 -0.26 -22.86
C LEU A 74 -4.20 0.59 -23.35
N SER A 75 -3.78 0.35 -24.59
CA SER A 75 -2.57 0.92 -25.18
C SER A 75 -2.79 2.23 -25.94
N GLY A 76 -4.02 2.49 -26.38
CA GLY A 76 -4.42 3.77 -26.96
C GLY A 76 -4.43 4.90 -25.94
N SER A 77 -4.34 6.14 -26.42
CA SER A 77 -4.18 7.34 -25.58
C SER A 77 -5.39 8.28 -25.66
N GLY A 78 -5.59 9.08 -24.61
CA GLY A 78 -6.65 10.10 -24.56
C GLY A 78 -8.07 9.53 -24.52
N ASN A 79 -8.22 8.24 -24.20
CA ASN A 79 -9.50 7.56 -24.17
C ASN A 79 -10.25 7.79 -22.86
N VAL A 80 -11.58 7.62 -22.90
CA VAL A 80 -12.41 7.45 -21.72
C VAL A 80 -13.13 6.13 -21.81
N PHE A 81 -12.90 5.25 -20.84
CA PHE A 81 -13.56 3.96 -20.71
C PHE A 81 -14.66 4.06 -19.66
N ARG A 82 -15.92 3.95 -20.09
CA ARG A 82 -17.12 3.94 -19.24
C ARG A 82 -17.54 2.49 -18.98
N LEU A 83 -17.14 1.97 -17.83
CA LEU A 83 -17.26 0.55 -17.48
C LEU A 83 -18.13 0.32 -16.24
N ARG A 84 -18.96 1.29 -15.86
CA ARG A 84 -19.86 1.16 -14.70
C ARG A 84 -20.81 -0.02 -14.89
N GLY A 85 -20.82 -0.93 -13.91
CA GLY A 85 -21.64 -2.15 -13.96
C GLY A 85 -21.00 -3.31 -14.74
N VAL A 86 -19.78 -3.13 -15.24
CA VAL A 86 -18.99 -4.20 -15.87
C VAL A 86 -18.18 -4.93 -14.80
N THR A 87 -18.29 -6.25 -14.78
CA THR A 87 -17.41 -7.14 -14.01
C THR A 87 -16.67 -8.08 -14.94
N ILE A 88 -15.34 -8.09 -14.86
CA ILE A 88 -14.49 -9.10 -15.51
C ILE A 88 -14.13 -10.16 -14.46
N GLU A 89 -14.57 -11.39 -14.67
CA GLU A 89 -14.23 -12.54 -13.83
C GLU A 89 -12.99 -13.25 -14.40
N VAL A 90 -11.95 -13.37 -13.59
CA VAL A 90 -10.64 -13.93 -13.98
C VAL A 90 -10.42 -15.23 -13.23
N ASP A 91 -10.44 -16.36 -13.93
CA ASP A 91 -9.99 -17.62 -13.34
C ASP A 91 -8.47 -17.62 -13.23
N THR A 92 -7.96 -17.63 -11.99
CA THR A 92 -6.52 -17.64 -11.70
C THR A 92 -5.79 -18.86 -12.29
N ALA A 93 -6.50 -19.92 -12.69
CA ALA A 93 -5.93 -21.02 -13.47
C ALA A 93 -5.33 -20.54 -14.81
N LEU A 94 -5.89 -19.49 -15.42
CA LEU A 94 -5.32 -18.86 -16.62
C LEU A 94 -3.88 -18.39 -16.35
N ARG A 95 -3.62 -17.81 -15.17
CA ARG A 95 -2.29 -17.33 -14.79
C ARG A 95 -1.32 -18.47 -14.56
N SER A 96 -1.76 -19.53 -13.88
CA SER A 96 -1.00 -20.75 -13.67
C SER A 96 -0.55 -21.38 -14.99
N GLU A 97 -1.46 -21.50 -15.96
CA GLU A 97 -1.14 -22.10 -17.26
C GLU A 97 -0.29 -21.16 -18.12
N LEU A 98 -0.56 -19.85 -18.12
CA LEU A 98 0.19 -18.88 -18.89
C LEU A 98 1.68 -18.83 -18.50
N ARG A 99 2.02 -19.14 -17.25
CA ARG A 99 3.40 -19.17 -16.72
C ARG A 99 4.21 -17.92 -17.15
N PRO A 100 3.70 -16.72 -16.84
CA PRO A 100 4.36 -15.48 -17.22
C PRO A 100 5.76 -15.35 -16.58
N PRO A 101 6.64 -14.51 -17.13
CA PRO A 101 7.82 -14.05 -16.42
C PRO A 101 7.45 -13.40 -15.08
N THR A 102 8.36 -13.49 -14.12
CA THR A 102 8.19 -12.88 -12.79
C THR A 102 7.89 -11.38 -12.92
N HIS A 103 6.99 -10.87 -12.09
CA HIS A 103 6.57 -9.44 -12.06
C HIS A 103 5.86 -8.92 -13.32
N THR A 104 5.20 -9.80 -14.06
CA THR A 104 4.30 -9.38 -15.15
C THR A 104 2.89 -9.13 -14.60
N SER A 105 2.21 -8.08 -15.04
CA SER A 105 0.83 -7.76 -14.64
C SER A 105 -0.20 -8.26 -15.66
N GLU A 106 -1.46 -8.35 -15.25
CA GLU A 106 -2.52 -8.99 -16.04
C GLU A 106 -3.27 -8.00 -16.95
N PHE A 107 -3.68 -6.87 -16.40
CA PHE A 107 -4.33 -5.77 -17.12
C PHE A 107 -3.40 -4.56 -17.12
N LEU A 108 -3.16 -4.00 -18.30
CA LEU A 108 -2.25 -2.88 -18.46
C LEU A 108 -2.99 -1.64 -18.96
N VAL A 109 -2.61 -0.47 -18.44
CA VAL A 109 -2.95 0.84 -19.00
C VAL A 109 -1.64 1.49 -19.45
N THR A 110 -1.23 1.23 -20.69
CA THR A 110 0.08 1.68 -21.21
C THR A 110 0.00 2.93 -22.07
N GLY A 111 -1.18 3.25 -22.63
CA GLY A 111 -1.37 4.54 -23.31
C GLY A 111 -1.41 5.70 -22.31
N ASN A 112 -1.41 6.94 -22.81
CA ASN A 112 -1.32 8.15 -21.98
C ASN A 112 -2.65 8.88 -21.88
N GLY A 113 -2.88 9.58 -20.77
CA GLY A 113 -4.03 10.48 -20.61
C GLY A 113 -5.38 9.78 -20.68
N ASN A 114 -5.45 8.48 -20.35
CA ASN A 114 -6.69 7.73 -20.34
C ASN A 114 -7.44 7.93 -19.03
N VAL A 115 -8.77 7.81 -19.09
CA VAL A 115 -9.64 7.72 -17.91
C VAL A 115 -10.35 6.38 -17.95
N VAL A 116 -10.14 5.53 -16.95
CA VAL A 116 -10.85 4.25 -16.79
C VAL A 116 -11.80 4.35 -15.61
N GLU A 117 -13.10 4.15 -15.83
CA GLU A 117 -14.13 4.43 -14.83
C GLU A 117 -15.07 3.26 -14.58
N GLY A 118 -15.18 2.83 -13.32
CA GLY A 118 -16.29 1.99 -12.84
C GLY A 118 -16.16 0.48 -13.07
N LEU A 119 -15.00 -0.02 -13.50
CA LEU A 119 -14.73 -1.43 -13.73
C LEU A 119 -14.57 -2.22 -12.42
N THR A 120 -15.15 -3.42 -12.38
CA THR A 120 -14.84 -4.44 -11.37
C THR A 120 -14.04 -5.59 -12.00
N ILE A 121 -12.96 -6.02 -11.35
CA ILE A 121 -12.23 -7.25 -11.69
C ILE A 121 -12.27 -8.19 -10.49
N THR A 122 -12.69 -9.44 -10.71
CA THR A 122 -12.80 -10.45 -9.65
C THR A 122 -12.03 -11.70 -10.02
N ASP A 123 -10.98 -11.98 -9.27
CA ASP A 123 -10.25 -13.24 -9.35
C ASP A 123 -11.04 -14.36 -8.66
N ILE A 124 -11.09 -15.52 -9.31
CA ILE A 124 -11.62 -16.77 -8.75
C ILE A 124 -10.57 -17.88 -8.79
N GLY A 125 -10.73 -18.88 -7.94
CA GLY A 125 -9.80 -20.01 -7.83
C GLY A 125 -8.54 -19.70 -7.00
N GLU A 126 -7.58 -20.62 -7.09
CA GLU A 126 -6.34 -20.65 -6.27
C GLU A 126 -5.09 -20.83 -7.15
N GLY A 127 -5.13 -20.34 -8.39
CA GLY A 127 -4.00 -20.34 -9.31
C GLY A 127 -2.84 -19.47 -8.84
N LEU A 128 -1.68 -19.64 -9.47
CA LEU A 128 -0.42 -19.04 -9.04
C LEU A 128 -0.06 -17.84 -9.93
N SER A 129 0.24 -16.70 -9.30
CA SER A 129 0.88 -15.55 -9.95
C SER A 129 2.33 -15.43 -9.51
N ARG A 130 3.26 -15.10 -10.42
CA ARG A 130 4.71 -15.01 -10.12
C ARG A 130 5.11 -13.58 -9.76
N GLY A 131 4.47 -13.00 -8.75
CA GLY A 131 4.78 -11.65 -8.28
C GLY A 131 4.22 -10.52 -9.14
N GLY A 132 3.21 -10.82 -9.95
CA GLY A 132 2.49 -9.87 -10.79
C GLY A 132 1.41 -9.08 -10.04
N SER A 133 0.80 -8.13 -10.74
CA SER A 133 -0.43 -7.45 -10.30
C SER A 133 -1.61 -7.75 -11.21
N VAL A 134 -2.81 -7.66 -10.66
CA VAL A 134 -4.04 -7.61 -11.46
C VAL A 134 -3.98 -6.42 -12.42
N VAL A 135 -3.73 -5.20 -11.91
CA VAL A 135 -3.67 -3.99 -12.75
C VAL A 135 -2.30 -3.32 -12.68
N SER A 136 -1.79 -2.83 -13.80
CA SER A 136 -0.65 -1.92 -13.87
C SER A 136 -0.98 -0.66 -14.65
N VAL A 137 -0.77 0.50 -14.02
CA VAL A 137 -0.89 1.83 -14.64
C VAL A 137 0.51 2.28 -15.07
N GLY A 138 0.73 2.26 -16.39
CA GLY A 138 2.06 2.43 -16.98
C GLY A 138 2.27 3.74 -17.71
N GLY A 139 1.37 4.12 -18.62
CA GLY A 139 1.51 5.40 -19.32
C GLY A 139 1.29 6.61 -18.40
N ASP A 140 1.61 7.79 -18.89
CA ASP A 140 1.56 9.03 -18.11
C ASP A 140 0.17 9.66 -18.11
N GLY A 141 -0.17 10.35 -17.02
CA GLY A 141 -1.41 11.13 -16.89
C GLY A 141 -2.68 10.30 -16.90
N ASN A 142 -2.58 9.00 -16.60
CA ASN A 142 -3.74 8.11 -16.55
C ASN A 142 -4.54 8.28 -15.26
N THR A 143 -5.87 8.23 -15.37
CA THR A 143 -6.79 8.25 -14.25
C THR A 143 -7.56 6.94 -14.15
N LEU A 144 -7.51 6.29 -12.99
CA LEU A 144 -8.39 5.18 -12.64
C LEU A 144 -9.39 5.68 -11.60
N ARG A 145 -10.69 5.56 -11.91
CA ARG A 145 -11.78 6.05 -11.07
C ARG A 145 -12.78 4.95 -10.76
N ASP A 146 -13.16 4.83 -9.49
CA ASP A 146 -14.21 3.90 -9.02
C ASP A 146 -13.96 2.45 -9.44
N ILE A 147 -12.69 2.02 -9.51
CA ILE A 147 -12.31 0.64 -9.86
C ILE A 147 -12.38 -0.24 -8.62
N THR A 148 -12.94 -1.45 -8.75
CA THR A 148 -12.95 -2.45 -7.67
C THR A 148 -12.18 -3.70 -8.08
N LEU A 149 -11.22 -4.14 -7.26
CA LEU A 149 -10.44 -5.35 -7.48
C LEU A 149 -10.66 -6.34 -6.32
N HIS A 150 -11.04 -7.57 -6.63
CA HIS A 150 -11.02 -8.70 -5.69
C HIS A 150 -9.89 -9.63 -6.11
N VAL A 151 -8.79 -9.62 -5.37
CA VAL A 151 -7.55 -10.31 -5.74
C VAL A 151 -7.47 -11.66 -5.06
N ARG A 152 -7.13 -12.72 -5.80
CA ARG A 152 -6.93 -14.08 -5.27
C ARG A 152 -5.77 -14.78 -5.98
N GLY A 153 -5.32 -15.91 -5.43
CA GLY A 153 -4.33 -16.77 -6.07
C GLY A 153 -2.89 -16.40 -5.73
N SER A 154 -2.38 -16.98 -4.65
CA SER A 154 -0.98 -16.87 -4.22
C SER A 154 -0.60 -18.10 -3.41
N SER A 155 0.69 -18.44 -3.31
CA SER A 155 1.09 -19.65 -2.57
C SER A 155 2.47 -19.54 -1.92
N PRO A 156 2.62 -19.99 -0.65
CA PRO A 156 1.54 -20.29 0.28
C PRO A 156 0.74 -19.02 0.63
N TYR A 157 -0.57 -19.19 0.84
CA TYR A 157 -1.45 -18.19 1.43
C TYR A 157 -1.88 -18.67 2.82
N GLY A 158 -2.22 -17.76 3.72
CA GLY A 158 -2.68 -18.12 5.08
C GLY A 158 -1.63 -17.99 6.19
N TYR A 159 -0.43 -17.51 5.89
CA TYR A 159 0.66 -17.37 6.87
C TYR A 159 1.37 -16.00 6.86
N GLY A 160 0.87 -15.05 6.06
CA GLY A 160 1.57 -13.78 5.83
C GLY A 160 2.99 -14.02 5.32
N ASP A 161 3.95 -13.33 5.93
CA ASP A 161 5.38 -13.43 5.58
C ASP A 161 6.21 -14.33 6.50
N LEU A 162 5.61 -15.06 7.44
CA LEU A 162 6.32 -15.89 8.42
C LEU A 162 7.27 -16.91 7.79
N PHE A 163 6.90 -17.47 6.63
CA PHE A 163 7.70 -18.44 5.88
C PHE A 163 8.41 -17.82 4.67
N GLY A 164 8.61 -16.50 4.72
CA GLY A 164 9.16 -15.72 3.61
C GLY A 164 8.09 -15.17 2.69
N LYS A 165 8.54 -14.54 1.61
CA LYS A 165 7.70 -13.74 0.72
C LYS A 165 7.08 -14.61 -0.40
N SER A 166 6.41 -15.69 0.01
CA SER A 166 5.69 -16.68 -0.83
C SER A 166 6.51 -17.38 -1.92
N GLY A 167 7.83 -17.55 -1.74
CA GLY A 167 8.68 -18.26 -2.72
C GLY A 167 8.64 -17.70 -4.15
N GLY A 168 8.17 -16.45 -4.33
CA GLY A 168 7.95 -15.82 -5.63
C GLY A 168 6.52 -15.91 -6.19
N TYR A 169 5.59 -16.61 -5.54
CA TYR A 169 4.19 -16.76 -5.99
C TYR A 169 3.22 -15.78 -5.32
N LYS A 170 3.52 -14.48 -5.45
CA LYS A 170 2.67 -13.40 -4.94
C LYS A 170 1.69 -12.92 -6.00
N HIS A 171 0.55 -12.39 -5.55
CA HIS A 171 -0.39 -11.69 -6.43
C HIS A 171 -0.85 -10.39 -5.80
N SER A 172 -0.44 -9.27 -6.41
CA SER A 172 -0.73 -7.92 -5.95
C SER A 172 -1.96 -7.32 -6.67
N GLY A 173 -2.53 -6.25 -6.12
CA GLY A 173 -3.69 -5.58 -6.69
C GLY A 173 -3.32 -4.62 -7.82
N LEU A 174 -2.76 -3.46 -7.48
CA LEU A 174 -2.54 -2.36 -8.42
C LEU A 174 -1.13 -1.78 -8.31
N LEU A 175 -0.40 -1.87 -9.42
CA LEU A 175 0.92 -1.27 -9.63
C LEU A 175 0.82 0.07 -10.35
N VAL A 176 1.48 1.11 -9.84
CA VAL A 176 1.72 2.37 -10.55
C VAL A 176 3.20 2.47 -10.93
N VAL A 177 3.47 2.65 -12.22
CA VAL A 177 4.82 2.92 -12.75
C VAL A 177 4.88 4.11 -13.70
N GLY A 178 3.74 4.64 -14.15
CA GLY A 178 3.64 5.86 -14.95
C GLY A 178 3.60 7.12 -14.10
N ASN A 179 3.94 8.27 -14.71
CA ASN A 179 3.91 9.57 -14.05
C ASN A 179 2.50 10.17 -14.05
N ASP A 180 2.25 11.08 -13.11
CA ASP A 180 1.01 11.86 -13.03
C ASP A 180 -0.26 10.98 -12.94
N ALA A 181 -0.12 9.74 -12.45
CA ALA A 181 -1.23 8.82 -12.29
C ALA A 181 -2.20 9.32 -11.19
N HIS A 182 -3.50 9.27 -11.47
CA HIS A 182 -4.54 9.66 -10.53
C HIS A 182 -5.47 8.49 -10.22
N ILE A 183 -5.44 8.00 -9.00
CA ILE A 183 -6.23 6.86 -8.54
C ILE A 183 -7.29 7.37 -7.58
N VAL A 184 -8.57 7.26 -7.94
CA VAL A 184 -9.66 7.94 -7.24
C VAL A 184 -10.80 6.98 -6.94
N GLY A 185 -11.19 6.85 -5.67
CA GLY A 185 -12.35 6.04 -5.27
C GLY A 185 -12.15 4.54 -5.47
N CYS A 186 -10.94 4.08 -5.77
CA CYS A 186 -10.66 2.69 -6.05
C CYS A 186 -10.66 1.83 -4.77
N LYS A 187 -11.08 0.57 -4.90
CA LYS A 187 -11.23 -0.38 -3.79
C LYS A 187 -10.55 -1.70 -4.10
N LEU A 188 -9.67 -2.15 -3.21
CA LEU A 188 -8.96 -3.43 -3.34
C LEU A 188 -9.30 -4.34 -2.16
N TYR A 189 -9.66 -5.58 -2.45
CA TYR A 189 -9.89 -6.63 -1.46
C TYR A 189 -8.90 -7.77 -1.70
N MET A 190 -7.95 -7.93 -0.79
CA MET A 190 -6.79 -8.81 -0.93
C MET A 190 -7.05 -10.17 -0.29
N GLY A 191 -7.47 -11.13 -1.11
CA GLY A 191 -7.52 -12.56 -0.81
C GLY A 191 -6.25 -13.31 -1.24
N SER A 192 -5.12 -12.59 -1.34
CA SER A 192 -3.82 -13.11 -1.79
C SER A 192 -2.68 -12.46 -0.99
N PHE A 193 -1.52 -13.12 -0.96
CA PHE A 193 -0.30 -12.53 -0.47
C PHE A 193 0.35 -11.70 -1.59
N GLY A 194 0.31 -10.39 -1.42
CA GLY A 194 0.84 -9.38 -2.34
C GLY A 194 0.49 -7.97 -1.84
N HIS A 195 0.98 -6.95 -2.52
CA HIS A 195 0.66 -5.57 -2.17
C HIS A 195 -0.74 -5.19 -2.64
N GLY A 196 -1.42 -4.32 -1.92
CA GLY A 196 -2.63 -3.67 -2.40
C GLY A 196 -2.31 -2.70 -3.52
N TYR A 197 -2.01 -1.46 -3.14
CA TYR A 197 -1.44 -0.45 -4.01
C TYR A 197 0.07 -0.36 -3.81
N TYR A 198 0.81 -0.34 -4.90
CA TYR A 198 2.25 -0.10 -4.81
C TYR A 198 2.79 0.68 -6.00
N ILE A 199 3.78 1.51 -5.71
CA ILE A 199 4.42 2.42 -6.64
C ILE A 199 5.87 2.00 -6.73
N GLN A 200 6.36 1.82 -7.95
CA GLN A 200 7.73 1.40 -8.21
C GLN A 200 8.33 2.17 -9.37
N LYS A 201 9.62 1.90 -9.62
CA LYS A 201 10.44 2.57 -10.62
C LYS A 201 10.57 4.06 -10.25
N GLU A 202 10.77 4.91 -11.25
CA GLU A 202 10.97 6.35 -11.08
C GLU A 202 9.66 7.11 -11.30
N ALA A 203 8.53 6.55 -10.86
CA ALA A 203 7.22 7.18 -11.00
C ALA A 203 7.14 8.45 -10.13
N GLU A 204 6.64 9.54 -10.72
CA GLU A 204 6.47 10.84 -10.06
C GLU A 204 5.01 11.30 -10.09
N ASN A 205 4.64 12.14 -9.11
CA ASN A 205 3.35 12.84 -9.06
C ASN A 205 2.10 11.94 -8.96
N ALA A 206 2.24 10.70 -8.51
CA ALA A 206 1.07 9.83 -8.31
C ALA A 206 0.20 10.34 -7.15
N ARG A 207 -1.11 10.40 -7.38
CA ARG A 207 -2.12 10.87 -6.42
C ARG A 207 -3.17 9.80 -6.15
N PHE A 208 -3.45 9.56 -4.88
CA PHE A 208 -4.48 8.64 -4.41
C PHE A 208 -5.52 9.39 -3.59
N GLU A 209 -6.78 9.31 -3.97
CA GLU A 209 -7.88 10.03 -3.32
C GLU A 209 -9.06 9.11 -3.06
N ASN A 210 -9.55 9.07 -1.80
CA ASN A 210 -10.72 8.28 -1.43
C ASN A 210 -10.56 6.77 -1.72
N CYS A 211 -9.32 6.27 -1.71
CA CYS A 211 -9.03 4.87 -2.01
C CYS A 211 -9.15 3.98 -0.76
N TYR A 212 -9.48 2.72 -0.98
CA TYR A 212 -9.62 1.70 0.06
C TYR A 212 -8.83 0.45 -0.30
N VAL A 213 -8.19 -0.15 0.70
CA VAL A 213 -7.59 -1.49 0.59
C VAL A 213 -7.84 -2.28 1.87
N GLU A 214 -8.25 -3.54 1.72
CA GLU A 214 -8.49 -4.46 2.82
C GLU A 214 -7.87 -5.83 2.57
N GLY A 215 -7.20 -6.36 3.59
CA GLY A 215 -6.68 -7.73 3.63
C GLY A 215 -7.45 -8.62 4.60
N VAL A 216 -6.92 -9.82 4.83
CA VAL A 216 -7.43 -10.79 5.79
C VAL A 216 -6.40 -10.93 6.90
N MET A 217 -6.84 -10.94 8.15
CA MET A 217 -5.99 -11.22 9.32
C MET A 217 -6.19 -12.65 9.81
N ARG A 218 -5.15 -13.22 10.40
CA ARG A 218 -5.15 -14.55 11.04
C ARG A 218 -4.19 -14.56 12.23
N SER A 219 -4.59 -15.14 13.35
CA SER A 219 -3.71 -15.25 14.52
C SER A 219 -2.64 -16.32 14.33
N THR A 220 -1.47 -16.14 14.94
CA THR A 220 -0.43 -17.19 14.96
C THR A 220 -0.87 -18.41 15.77
N ASP A 221 -1.78 -18.25 16.73
CA ASP A 221 -2.37 -19.35 17.48
C ASP A 221 -3.20 -20.27 16.58
N GLU A 222 -4.03 -19.69 15.69
CA GLU A 222 -4.76 -20.45 14.68
C GLU A 222 -3.85 -21.15 13.67
N MET A 223 -2.70 -20.55 13.33
CA MET A 223 -1.70 -21.18 12.46
C MET A 223 -1.04 -22.38 13.17
N LEU A 224 -0.62 -22.19 14.42
CA LEU A 224 0.05 -23.23 15.22
C LEU A 224 -0.88 -24.39 15.59
N ALA A 225 -2.20 -24.18 15.58
CA ALA A 225 -3.18 -25.23 15.79
C ALA A 225 -3.36 -26.19 14.60
N GLU A 226 -2.77 -25.88 13.44
CA GLU A 226 -2.84 -26.76 12.26
C GLU A 226 -2.14 -28.10 12.51
N THR A 227 -2.77 -29.19 12.10
CA THR A 227 -2.20 -30.56 12.16
C THR A 227 -1.77 -31.10 10.80
N SER A 228 -1.82 -30.27 9.76
CA SER A 228 -1.46 -30.57 8.38
C SER A 228 -1.35 -29.27 7.58
N GLY A 229 -0.61 -29.27 6.48
CA GLY A 229 -0.48 -28.13 5.58
C GLY A 229 0.88 -27.44 5.68
N PHE A 230 1.07 -26.37 4.91
CA PHE A 230 2.41 -25.81 4.66
C PHE A 230 3.18 -25.42 5.92
N GLY A 231 2.52 -24.82 6.92
CA GLY A 231 3.13 -24.45 8.20
C GLY A 231 3.51 -25.68 9.02
N PHE A 232 2.59 -26.64 9.16
CA PHE A 232 2.80 -27.90 9.87
C PHE A 232 3.93 -28.74 9.24
N ASP A 233 3.94 -28.87 7.91
CA ASP A 233 4.96 -29.61 7.15
C ASP A 233 6.37 -29.01 7.31
N ARG A 234 6.46 -27.75 7.75
CA ARG A 234 7.69 -27.03 8.07
C ARG A 234 7.97 -26.93 9.57
N ASN A 235 7.25 -27.67 10.41
CA ASN A 235 7.34 -27.60 11.87
C ASN A 235 7.19 -26.16 12.41
N PHE A 236 6.47 -25.30 11.68
CA PHE A 236 6.32 -23.87 12.00
C PHE A 236 7.65 -23.12 12.17
N GLU A 237 8.69 -23.52 11.43
CA GLU A 237 9.96 -22.78 11.34
C GLU A 237 9.76 -21.47 10.57
N SER A 238 10.05 -20.34 11.21
CA SER A 238 9.91 -19.00 10.62
C SER A 238 11.22 -18.55 9.97
N VAL A 239 11.15 -17.76 8.91
CA VAL A 239 12.36 -17.11 8.35
C VAL A 239 12.86 -15.95 9.21
N TYR A 240 12.09 -15.56 10.21
CA TYR A 240 12.40 -14.50 11.16
C TYR A 240 12.72 -15.09 12.53
N LYS A 241 13.72 -14.53 13.21
CA LYS A 241 14.01 -14.85 14.60
C LYS A 241 13.05 -14.13 15.51
N ASN A 242 12.41 -14.86 16.41
CA ASN A 242 11.60 -14.29 17.46
C ASN A 242 12.47 -13.58 18.52
N ARG A 243 11.83 -13.01 19.54
CA ARG A 243 12.48 -12.29 20.63
C ARG A 243 13.38 -13.15 21.53
N ASP A 244 13.23 -14.47 21.49
CA ASP A 244 14.12 -15.43 22.17
C ASP A 244 15.32 -15.84 21.28
N GLY A 245 15.38 -15.34 20.04
CA GLY A 245 16.43 -15.65 19.08
C GLY A 245 16.18 -16.90 18.24
N GLU A 246 15.01 -17.53 18.36
CA GLU A 246 14.63 -18.76 17.67
C GLU A 246 13.90 -18.47 16.36
N ALA A 247 14.20 -19.23 15.31
CA ALA A 247 13.56 -19.12 14.00
C ALA A 247 12.24 -19.91 13.95
N ARG A 248 11.27 -19.55 14.80
CA ARG A 248 9.97 -20.24 14.91
C ARG A 248 8.79 -19.28 14.98
N VAL A 249 7.64 -19.71 14.48
CA VAL A 249 6.37 -19.00 14.70
C VAL A 249 6.07 -18.98 16.20
N THR A 250 5.71 -17.80 16.70
CA THR A 250 5.43 -17.58 18.12
C THR A 250 3.93 -17.31 18.32
N PRO A 251 3.28 -17.95 19.31
CA PRO A 251 1.86 -17.74 19.60
C PRO A 251 1.55 -16.30 20.04
N GLY A 252 0.27 -15.92 19.98
CA GLY A 252 -0.23 -14.66 20.50
C GLY A 252 0.06 -13.42 19.63
N TYR A 253 0.23 -13.56 18.33
CA TYR A 253 0.35 -12.44 17.39
C TYR A 253 -0.73 -12.49 16.32
N MET A 254 -1.04 -11.36 15.70
CA MET A 254 -1.89 -11.29 14.52
C MET A 254 -1.03 -11.09 13.27
N LYS A 255 -1.37 -11.77 12.18
CA LYS A 255 -0.72 -11.66 10.88
C LYS A 255 -1.73 -11.27 9.80
N SER A 256 -1.36 -10.33 8.95
CA SER A 256 -2.02 -10.09 7.68
C SER A 256 -1.61 -11.18 6.70
N LEU A 257 -2.59 -11.66 5.94
CA LEU A 257 -2.39 -12.60 4.85
C LEU A 257 -2.04 -11.89 3.53
N ALA A 258 -2.16 -10.56 3.49
CA ALA A 258 -1.67 -9.70 2.43
C ALA A 258 -0.40 -8.97 2.85
N GLU A 259 0.32 -8.37 1.91
CA GLU A 259 1.43 -7.45 2.23
C GLU A 259 0.88 -6.05 2.57
N ASP A 260 1.56 -5.02 2.09
CA ASP A 260 1.28 -3.64 2.47
C ASP A 260 0.14 -3.05 1.63
N GLY A 261 -0.70 -2.23 2.25
CA GLY A 261 -1.83 -1.54 1.64
C GLY A 261 -1.40 -0.49 0.64
N TYR A 262 -0.50 0.40 1.06
CA TYR A 262 0.14 1.40 0.20
C TYR A 262 1.66 1.30 0.36
N ARG A 263 2.36 1.04 -0.75
CA ARG A 263 3.79 0.74 -0.72
C ARG A 263 4.58 1.52 -1.75
N THR A 264 5.80 1.90 -1.38
CA THR A 264 6.74 2.58 -2.27
C THR A 264 8.05 1.81 -2.41
N TYR A 265 8.65 1.86 -3.60
CA TYR A 265 9.98 1.33 -3.87
C TYR A 265 10.76 2.27 -4.78
N GLY A 266 12.03 2.52 -4.43
CA GLY A 266 12.93 3.34 -5.23
C GLY A 266 12.81 4.84 -4.96
N ASP A 267 13.46 5.62 -5.81
CA ASP A 267 13.46 7.08 -5.76
C ASP A 267 12.20 7.64 -6.46
N ILE A 268 11.06 7.51 -5.77
CA ILE A 268 9.80 8.07 -6.22
C ILE A 268 9.57 9.45 -5.59
N LYS A 269 8.91 10.34 -6.31
CA LYS A 269 8.79 11.75 -5.89
C LYS A 269 7.36 12.24 -5.94
N ASN A 270 7.05 13.17 -5.03
CA ASN A 270 5.80 13.91 -5.01
C ASN A 270 4.55 13.01 -5.01
N ILE A 271 4.55 12.01 -4.13
CA ILE A 271 3.42 11.09 -4.00
C ILE A 271 2.49 11.59 -2.90
N SER A 272 1.18 11.53 -3.14
CA SER A 272 0.18 11.94 -2.16
C SER A 272 -0.97 10.95 -2.00
N PHE A 273 -1.46 10.87 -0.77
CA PHE A 273 -2.61 10.07 -0.35
C PHE A 273 -3.55 10.97 0.46
N THR A 274 -4.79 11.08 0.02
CA THR A 274 -5.82 11.89 0.70
C THR A 274 -7.05 11.05 0.95
N ASN A 275 -7.54 11.04 2.19
CA ASN A 275 -8.74 10.29 2.60
C ASN A 275 -8.68 8.81 2.19
N CYS A 276 -7.51 8.18 2.33
CA CYS A 276 -7.30 6.78 1.98
C CYS A 276 -7.35 5.88 3.21
N VAL A 277 -7.80 4.64 3.04
CA VAL A 277 -7.94 3.67 4.13
C VAL A 277 -7.20 2.38 3.82
N ALA A 278 -6.36 1.94 4.75
CA ALA A 278 -5.77 0.61 4.75
C ALA A 278 -6.26 -0.20 5.95
N LYS A 279 -6.92 -1.33 5.71
CA LYS A 279 -7.50 -2.18 6.74
C LYS A 279 -6.94 -3.59 6.65
N HIS A 280 -6.57 -4.19 7.79
CA HIS A 280 -6.15 -5.61 7.83
C HIS A 280 -5.00 -5.94 6.86
N MET A 281 -4.13 -4.97 6.63
CA MET A 281 -2.92 -5.10 5.81
C MET A 281 -1.71 -5.31 6.71
N ARG A 282 -0.61 -5.84 6.15
CA ARG A 282 0.64 -5.98 6.90
C ARG A 282 1.15 -4.60 7.29
N GLY A 283 1.54 -3.78 6.32
CA GLY A 283 1.70 -2.34 6.50
C GLY A 283 0.50 -1.57 5.98
N GLY A 284 -0.03 -0.61 6.73
CA GLY A 284 -1.06 0.29 6.21
C GLY A 284 -0.48 1.19 5.13
N PHE A 285 0.40 2.10 5.54
CA PHE A 285 1.17 3.00 4.67
C PHE A 285 2.66 2.75 4.87
N GLU A 286 3.28 1.95 4.00
CA GLU A 286 4.72 1.70 4.03
C GLU A 286 5.46 2.52 2.96
N LEU A 287 5.64 3.80 3.27
CA LEU A 287 6.10 4.86 2.37
C LEU A 287 7.56 5.21 2.67
N ARG A 288 8.46 4.33 2.25
CA ARG A 288 9.90 4.38 2.56
C ARG A 288 10.68 4.96 1.38
N THR A 289 10.45 6.24 1.10
CA THR A 289 11.14 6.99 0.05
C THR A 289 11.73 8.27 0.61
N ASP A 290 12.87 8.69 0.07
CA ASP A 290 13.54 9.93 0.49
C ASP A 290 12.96 11.18 -0.19
N GLY A 291 12.21 11.00 -1.29
CA GLY A 291 11.52 12.06 -2.03
C GLY A 291 10.34 12.69 -1.27
N GLY A 292 10.01 12.17 -0.09
CA GLY A 292 8.87 12.57 0.72
C GLY A 292 7.53 12.08 0.14
N ALA A 293 6.67 11.58 1.03
CA ALA A 293 5.28 11.28 0.71
C ALA A 293 4.36 12.15 1.58
N ARG A 294 3.27 12.65 1.00
CA ARG A 294 2.21 13.36 1.72
C ARG A 294 1.05 12.42 2.02
N VAL A 295 0.69 12.27 3.29
CA VAL A 295 -0.43 11.46 3.76
C VAL A 295 -1.36 12.34 4.57
N GLU A 296 -2.58 12.53 4.10
CA GLU A 296 -3.55 13.47 4.66
C GLU A 296 -4.91 12.81 4.83
N ASP A 297 -5.52 13.02 6.00
CA ASP A 297 -6.85 12.46 6.35
C ASP A 297 -6.96 10.94 6.17
N CYS A 298 -5.83 10.22 6.27
CA CYS A 298 -5.78 8.79 6.01
C CYS A 298 -6.02 7.97 7.28
N ARG A 299 -6.42 6.71 7.10
CA ARG A 299 -6.72 5.81 8.22
C ARG A 299 -6.10 4.42 8.05
N THR A 300 -5.52 3.91 9.13
CA THR A 300 -5.17 2.48 9.27
C THR A 300 -6.08 1.79 10.28
N ILE A 301 -6.50 0.56 9.99
CA ILE A 301 -7.42 -0.22 10.84
C ILE A 301 -6.92 -1.66 10.96
N GLY A 302 -6.57 -2.11 12.17
CA GLY A 302 -6.20 -3.49 12.45
C GLY A 302 -5.03 -4.01 11.60
N THR A 303 -4.03 -3.18 11.36
CA THR A 303 -2.83 -3.52 10.58
C THR A 303 -1.72 -4.10 11.47
N GLU A 304 -0.79 -4.90 10.91
CA GLU A 304 0.41 -5.32 11.67
C GLU A 304 1.41 -4.18 11.91
N ARG A 305 1.30 -3.11 11.12
CA ARG A 305 1.92 -1.80 11.37
C ARG A 305 1.13 -0.72 10.63
N GLY A 306 0.83 0.38 11.29
CA GLY A 306 0.02 1.47 10.72
C GLY A 306 0.78 2.24 9.65
N TYR A 307 1.66 3.11 10.10
CA TYR A 307 2.43 4.01 9.26
C TYR A 307 3.92 3.70 9.40
N TRP A 308 4.59 3.47 8.28
CA TRP A 308 6.05 3.38 8.22
C TRP A 308 6.53 4.35 7.15
N VAL A 309 7.09 5.47 7.62
CA VAL A 309 7.48 6.60 6.77
C VAL A 309 8.97 6.89 6.91
N ALA A 310 9.55 7.39 5.82
CA ALA A 310 10.97 7.76 5.75
C ALA A 310 11.16 9.27 5.55
N GLY A 311 12.31 9.67 5.00
CA GLY A 311 12.75 11.05 4.95
C GLY A 311 11.77 12.01 4.25
N ASN A 312 11.64 13.22 4.79
CA ASN A 312 10.79 14.30 4.28
C ASN A 312 9.29 13.96 4.16
N ALA A 313 8.83 12.83 4.71
CA ALA A 313 7.41 12.50 4.73
C ALA A 313 6.61 13.51 5.55
N VAL A 314 5.39 13.81 5.10
CA VAL A 314 4.44 14.68 5.77
C VAL A 314 3.16 13.90 6.01
N VAL A 315 2.87 13.57 7.26
CA VAL A 315 1.63 12.91 7.68
C VAL A 315 0.81 13.89 8.50
N VAL A 316 -0.41 14.19 8.07
CA VAL A 316 -1.28 15.20 8.69
C VAL A 316 -2.69 14.66 8.88
N ASN A 317 -3.29 14.99 10.02
CA ASN A 317 -4.68 14.65 10.36
C ASN A 317 -5.05 13.17 10.12
N SER A 318 -4.07 12.27 10.27
CA SER A 318 -4.25 10.86 9.96
C SER A 318 -4.45 10.04 11.24
N VAL A 319 -5.13 8.91 11.12
CA VAL A 319 -5.64 8.13 12.25
C VAL A 319 -5.18 6.68 12.15
N GLY A 320 -4.89 6.05 13.27
CA GLY A 320 -4.60 4.62 13.29
C GLY A 320 -4.83 3.99 14.66
N ASP A 321 -4.90 2.67 14.71
CA ASP A 321 -4.85 1.90 15.95
C ASP A 321 -3.49 1.23 16.15
N ALA A 322 -3.32 0.68 17.35
CA ALA A 322 -2.28 -0.28 17.67
C ALA A 322 -2.92 -1.59 18.16
N GLN A 323 -3.93 -2.07 17.44
CA GLN A 323 -4.68 -3.26 17.83
C GLN A 323 -3.87 -4.54 17.65
N TYR A 324 -3.13 -4.62 16.54
CA TYR A 324 -2.41 -5.82 16.10
C TYR A 324 -0.92 -5.56 15.81
N GLY A 325 -0.47 -4.31 15.91
CA GLY A 325 0.92 -3.95 15.80
C GLY A 325 1.15 -2.45 16.04
N PRO A 326 2.38 -1.95 15.85
CA PRO A 326 2.71 -0.56 16.15
C PRO A 326 1.97 0.43 15.25
N LEU A 327 1.61 1.59 15.80
CA LEU A 327 1.01 2.68 15.03
C LEU A 327 2.03 3.27 14.04
N LEU A 328 3.28 3.43 14.47
CA LEU A 328 4.25 4.26 13.74
C LEU A 328 5.68 3.72 13.75
N PHE A 329 6.30 3.62 12.59
CA PHE A 329 7.74 3.54 12.40
C PHE A 329 8.22 4.77 11.62
N VAL A 330 9.23 5.47 12.13
CA VAL A 330 9.87 6.60 11.46
C VAL A 330 11.36 6.35 11.32
N GLU A 331 11.86 6.50 10.10
CA GLU A 331 13.28 6.43 9.76
C GLU A 331 13.71 7.60 8.86
N GLY A 332 15.01 7.70 8.56
CA GLY A 332 15.54 8.72 7.65
C GLY A 332 15.74 10.08 8.31
N ALA A 333 15.32 11.16 7.65
CA ALA A 333 15.50 12.51 8.16
C ALA A 333 14.31 13.44 7.88
N ASN A 334 14.02 14.37 8.78
CA ASN A 334 13.09 15.49 8.59
C ASN A 334 11.64 15.12 8.27
N ALA A 335 11.18 13.92 8.65
CA ALA A 335 9.76 13.59 8.60
C ALA A 335 8.96 14.46 9.59
N SER A 336 7.78 14.92 9.16
CA SER A 336 6.79 15.62 9.97
C SER A 336 5.53 14.77 10.07
N VAL A 337 5.19 14.31 11.27
CA VAL A 337 4.14 13.32 11.51
C VAL A 337 3.17 13.82 12.56
N GLU A 338 1.90 13.89 12.19
CA GLU A 338 0.77 14.11 13.08
C GLU A 338 -0.23 12.96 12.96
N LEU A 339 -0.36 12.18 14.03
CA LEU A 339 -1.25 11.02 14.08
C LEU A 339 -2.16 11.04 15.30
N SER A 340 -3.39 10.58 15.12
CA SER A 340 -4.31 10.28 16.22
C SER A 340 -4.41 8.77 16.44
N LEU A 341 -4.15 8.34 17.67
CA LEU A 341 -4.26 6.96 18.13
C LEU A 341 -5.69 6.66 18.60
N THR A 342 -6.33 5.64 18.04
CA THR A 342 -7.64 5.17 18.51
C THR A 342 -7.53 4.23 19.72
N SER A 343 -8.66 4.03 20.39
CA SER A 343 -8.80 3.15 21.56
C SER A 343 -8.90 1.65 21.22
N ALA A 344 -8.83 1.24 19.94
CA ALA A 344 -9.04 -0.15 19.55
C ALA A 344 -7.89 -1.07 20.03
N GLU A 345 -8.20 -2.05 20.88
CA GLU A 345 -7.22 -2.96 21.48
C GLU A 345 -7.52 -4.44 21.17
N SER A 346 -6.54 -5.29 21.46
CA SER A 346 -6.71 -6.74 21.48
C SER A 346 -5.81 -7.37 22.55
N GLU A 347 -6.12 -8.60 22.91
CA GLU A 347 -5.27 -9.41 23.81
C GLU A 347 -3.94 -9.81 23.16
N LEU A 348 -3.85 -9.75 21.81
CA LEU A 348 -2.66 -10.16 21.07
C LEU A 348 -1.48 -9.22 21.31
N THR A 349 -0.29 -9.77 21.15
CA THR A 349 0.96 -9.15 21.52
C THR A 349 1.32 -7.98 20.60
N VAL A 350 1.56 -6.82 21.19
CA VAL A 350 2.14 -5.64 20.55
C VAL A 350 3.19 -5.09 21.51
N HIS A 351 4.39 -4.78 21.00
CA HIS A 351 5.55 -4.48 21.85
C HIS A 351 5.85 -2.98 22.01
N SER A 352 5.39 -2.16 21.08
CA SER A 352 5.55 -0.71 21.14
C SER A 352 4.43 -0.02 20.38
N LEU A 353 4.17 1.24 20.74
CA LEU A 353 3.29 2.11 19.96
C LEU A 353 4.04 2.63 18.74
N ALA A 354 5.30 3.02 18.94
CA ALA A 354 6.13 3.57 17.89
C ALA A 354 7.62 3.30 18.07
N THR A 355 8.36 3.30 16.97
CA THR A 355 9.82 3.40 16.95
C THR A 355 10.26 4.57 16.09
N ILE A 356 11.12 5.43 16.64
CA ILE A 356 11.62 6.62 15.96
C ILE A 356 13.15 6.60 15.99
N HIS A 357 13.76 6.59 14.82
CA HIS A 357 15.20 6.77 14.66
C HIS A 357 15.54 7.62 13.43
N GLY A 358 16.80 8.03 13.31
CA GLY A 358 17.20 8.96 12.25
C GLY A 358 17.36 10.38 12.78
N SER A 359 17.01 11.41 12.01
CA SER A 359 17.31 12.78 12.41
C SER A 359 16.24 13.82 12.09
N GLY A 360 16.13 14.85 12.94
CA GLY A 360 15.32 16.04 12.65
C GLY A 360 13.82 15.81 12.55
N HIS A 361 13.32 14.65 13.01
CA HIS A 361 11.90 14.32 12.93
C HIS A 361 11.06 15.19 13.88
N GLN A 362 9.88 15.58 13.43
CA GLN A 362 8.85 16.21 14.23
C GLN A 362 7.66 15.26 14.30
N VAL A 363 7.33 14.78 15.49
CA VAL A 363 6.28 13.78 15.68
C VAL A 363 5.31 14.25 16.74
N THR A 364 4.03 14.26 16.42
CA THR A 364 2.92 14.46 17.35
C THR A 364 2.00 13.24 17.32
N ILE A 365 1.75 12.64 18.48
CA ILE A 365 0.77 11.57 18.63
C ILE A 365 -0.31 12.03 19.60
N ARG A 366 -1.56 12.07 19.13
CA ARG A 366 -2.73 12.50 19.90
C ARG A 366 -3.66 11.34 20.21
N ARG A 367 -4.58 11.56 21.13
CA ARG A 367 -5.74 10.68 21.36
C ARG A 367 -6.81 10.99 20.34
N PHE A 368 -7.26 9.99 19.59
CA PHE A 368 -8.42 10.14 18.71
C PHE A 368 -9.68 10.31 19.57
N ASN A 369 -10.46 11.36 19.30
CA ASN A 369 -11.68 11.69 20.05
C ASN A 369 -11.50 11.79 21.59
N GLY A 370 -10.29 12.07 22.07
CA GLY A 370 -9.98 12.12 23.50
C GLY A 370 -9.99 10.76 24.21
N GLU A 371 -10.21 9.67 23.47
CA GLU A 371 -10.27 8.32 24.03
C GLU A 371 -8.87 7.83 24.44
N SER A 372 -8.83 7.07 25.53
CA SER A 372 -7.59 6.49 26.05
C SER A 372 -7.60 4.98 25.89
N ARG A 373 -6.41 4.42 25.76
CA ARG A 373 -6.14 2.99 25.72
C ARG A 373 -5.79 2.48 27.11
N SER A 374 -6.13 1.23 27.41
CA SER A 374 -5.75 0.58 28.67
C SER A 374 -4.42 -0.16 28.54
N LYS A 375 -4.11 -0.71 27.37
CA LYS A 375 -2.86 -1.42 27.11
C LYS A 375 -1.71 -0.45 26.92
N VAL A 376 -0.72 -0.55 27.79
CA VAL A 376 0.47 0.29 27.77
C VAL A 376 1.43 -0.20 26.68
N LEU A 377 1.76 0.69 25.74
CA LEU A 377 2.68 0.44 24.64
C LEU A 377 3.70 1.58 24.56
N PRO A 378 5.01 1.35 24.78
CA PRO A 378 5.98 2.42 24.81
C PRO A 378 6.20 3.08 23.44
N ILE A 379 6.55 4.36 23.46
CA ILE A 379 7.16 5.06 22.32
C ILE A 379 8.68 4.96 22.49
N LEU A 380 9.34 4.32 21.53
CA LEU A 380 10.77 4.02 21.56
C LEU A 380 11.54 5.03 20.71
N ILE A 381 12.36 5.87 21.34
CA ILE A 381 13.24 6.84 20.67
C ILE A 381 14.66 6.27 20.66
N GLY A 382 15.35 6.26 19.52
CA GLY A 382 16.64 5.59 19.43
C GLY A 382 16.56 4.11 19.06
N TYR A 383 15.44 3.67 18.48
CA TYR A 383 15.21 2.28 18.11
C TYR A 383 14.70 2.16 16.68
N ALA A 384 15.19 1.16 15.95
CA ALA A 384 14.60 0.72 14.70
C ALA A 384 13.61 -0.41 14.92
N GLN A 385 12.60 -0.41 14.06
CA GLN A 385 11.75 -1.53 13.75
C GLN A 385 12.57 -2.80 13.40
N PRO A 386 12.00 -3.99 13.63
CA PRO A 386 12.60 -5.24 13.17
C PRO A 386 12.69 -5.29 11.64
N GLY A 387 13.56 -6.19 11.13
CA GLY A 387 13.65 -6.47 9.71
C GLY A 387 12.29 -6.84 9.11
N ALA A 388 11.98 -6.30 7.93
CA ALA A 388 10.67 -6.42 7.26
C ALA A 388 9.46 -5.94 8.09
N GLY A 389 9.66 -5.28 9.24
CA GLY A 389 8.59 -4.86 10.14
C GLY A 389 7.89 -6.02 10.85
N GLU A 390 8.58 -7.16 11.02
CA GLU A 390 8.01 -8.37 11.64
C GLU A 390 7.86 -8.25 13.16
N GLY A 391 6.63 -8.17 13.65
CA GLY A 391 6.30 -7.93 15.06
C GLY A 391 6.84 -8.96 16.06
N ILE A 392 7.04 -10.22 15.64
CA ILE A 392 7.61 -11.27 16.50
C ILE A 392 9.11 -11.05 16.79
N SER A 393 9.78 -10.24 15.97
CA SER A 393 11.23 -9.99 16.06
C SER A 393 11.54 -8.83 17.01
N PRO A 394 12.74 -8.81 17.63
CA PRO A 394 13.15 -7.74 18.54
C PRO A 394 13.45 -6.43 17.81
N TYR A 395 13.27 -5.31 18.51
CA TYR A 395 13.77 -3.99 18.10
C TYR A 395 15.28 -3.91 18.32
N SER A 396 15.95 -3.02 17.58
CA SER A 396 17.39 -2.77 17.75
C SER A 396 17.66 -1.30 17.98
N GLU A 397 18.65 -0.97 18.81
CA GLU A 397 19.06 0.42 19.00
C GLU A 397 19.68 1.01 17.72
N ARG A 398 19.44 2.30 17.52
CA ARG A 398 19.91 3.07 16.37
C ARG A 398 20.18 4.52 16.72
N ALA A 399 21.23 5.04 16.10
CA ALA A 399 21.57 6.46 16.08
C ALA A 399 20.35 7.34 15.77
N THR A 400 20.10 8.28 16.67
CA THR A 400 18.97 9.20 16.57
C THR A 400 19.40 10.60 17.03
N ARG A 401 19.01 11.65 16.29
CA ARG A 401 19.40 13.03 16.63
C ARG A 401 18.32 14.06 16.34
N GLY A 402 18.10 15.01 17.24
CA GLY A 402 17.28 16.18 16.89
C GLY A 402 15.80 15.84 16.72
N VAL A 403 15.31 14.82 17.41
CA VAL A 403 13.88 14.47 17.37
C VAL A 403 13.11 15.41 18.29
N THR A 404 12.04 15.99 17.75
CA THR A 404 11.00 16.68 18.52
C THR A 404 9.78 15.78 18.61
N LEU A 405 9.42 15.34 19.82
CA LEU A 405 8.23 14.52 20.06
C LEU A 405 7.25 15.26 20.98
N ARG A 406 5.98 15.29 20.57
CA ARG A 406 4.84 15.65 21.42
C ARG A 406 3.90 14.46 21.56
N ASN A 407 3.92 13.81 22.70
CA ASN A 407 3.08 12.66 23.02
C ASN A 407 1.91 13.07 23.93
N GLU A 408 0.72 13.27 23.36
CA GLU A 408 -0.50 13.62 24.12
C GLU A 408 -1.29 12.39 24.59
N THR A 409 -0.71 11.19 24.44
CA THR A 409 -1.24 9.93 24.96
C THR A 409 -0.64 9.62 26.33
N SER A 410 -1.22 8.65 27.05
CA SER A 410 -0.66 8.13 28.30
C SER A 410 0.52 7.17 28.09
N MET A 411 0.95 6.94 26.85
CA MET A 411 1.97 5.95 26.55
C MET A 411 3.35 6.38 27.06
N PRO A 412 4.12 5.44 27.64
CA PRO A 412 5.42 5.75 28.22
C PRO A 412 6.47 6.04 27.15
N ILE A 413 7.47 6.84 27.53
CA ILE A 413 8.64 7.13 26.71
C ILE A 413 9.84 6.30 27.18
N ILE A 414 10.55 5.69 26.23
CA ILE A 414 11.85 5.04 26.42
C ILE A 414 12.83 5.63 25.40
N VAL A 415 13.96 6.16 25.90
CA VAL A 415 15.02 6.73 25.05
C VAL A 415 16.29 5.89 25.15
N GLY A 416 16.72 5.35 24.02
CA GLY A 416 17.92 4.53 23.86
C GLY A 416 19.22 5.33 23.93
N GLN A 417 20.34 4.62 24.11
CA GLN A 417 21.63 5.27 24.43
C GLN A 417 22.23 6.07 23.26
N GLU A 418 21.87 5.72 22.02
CA GLU A 418 22.36 6.38 20.81
C GLU A 418 21.52 7.62 20.41
N ALA A 419 20.48 7.95 21.17
CA ALA A 419 19.69 9.14 20.95
C ALA A 419 20.38 10.39 21.51
N ARG A 420 20.33 11.50 20.76
CA ARG A 420 20.93 12.78 21.17
C ARG A 420 20.16 14.01 20.72
N ASP A 421 20.38 15.12 21.43
CA ASP A 421 19.90 16.46 21.06
C ASP A 421 18.38 16.52 20.80
N GLY A 422 17.58 15.78 21.57
CA GLY A 422 16.12 15.67 21.36
C GLY A 422 15.31 16.48 22.36
N VAL A 423 14.09 16.87 21.97
CA VAL A 423 13.12 17.56 22.84
C VAL A 423 11.83 16.76 22.85
N ILE A 424 11.43 16.28 24.02
CA ILE A 424 10.24 15.45 24.17
C ILE A 424 9.30 16.13 25.17
N GLN A 425 8.04 16.27 24.79
CA GLN A 425 6.96 16.61 25.70
C GLN A 425 5.97 15.44 25.75
N SER A 426 5.63 14.96 26.94
CA SER A 426 4.80 13.77 27.10
C SER A 426 3.78 13.90 28.23
N ALA A 427 2.54 13.47 27.95
CA ALA A 427 1.50 13.24 28.95
C ALA A 427 1.65 11.85 29.63
N GLY A 428 2.36 10.92 28.98
CA GLY A 428 2.74 9.63 29.56
C GLY A 428 4.07 9.69 30.32
N PRO A 429 4.36 8.71 31.20
CA PRO A 429 5.55 8.74 32.05
C PRO A 429 6.83 8.48 31.26
N THR A 430 7.95 9.00 31.76
CA THR A 430 9.28 8.61 31.31
C THR A 430 9.71 7.36 32.04
N VAL A 431 9.91 6.25 31.31
CA VAL A 431 10.40 4.99 31.89
C VAL A 431 11.92 4.97 31.91
N GLU A 432 12.55 5.43 30.84
CA GLU A 432 14.01 5.45 30.72
C GLU A 432 14.48 6.57 29.79
N ASN A 433 15.59 7.22 30.18
CA ASN A 433 16.31 8.15 29.32
C ASN A 433 17.82 7.90 29.37
N LYS A 434 18.33 7.11 28.43
CA LYS A 434 19.78 6.87 28.24
C LYS A 434 20.41 7.83 27.23
N GLY A 435 19.62 8.70 26.61
CA GLY A 435 20.07 9.60 25.57
C GLY A 435 20.97 10.73 26.09
N ARG A 436 21.80 11.29 25.20
CA ARG A 436 22.66 12.43 25.52
C ARG A 436 22.00 13.74 25.12
N SER A 437 21.82 14.67 26.06
CA SER A 437 21.15 15.96 25.77
C SER A 437 19.75 15.78 25.20
N VAL A 438 18.99 14.80 25.71
CA VAL A 438 17.57 14.61 25.40
C VAL A 438 16.77 15.13 26.58
N SER A 439 16.04 16.23 26.39
CA SER A 439 15.12 16.76 27.41
C SER A 439 13.75 16.10 27.29
N ILE A 440 13.16 15.78 28.44
CA ILE A 440 11.80 15.23 28.51
C ILE A 440 11.04 16.04 29.55
N GLU A 441 9.96 16.68 29.12
CA GLU A 441 9.11 17.54 29.93
C GLU A 441 7.67 16.99 29.97
N PRO A 442 6.95 17.14 31.09
CA PRO A 442 5.54 16.81 31.14
C PRO A 442 4.71 17.78 30.27
N LEU A 443 3.58 17.29 29.73
CA LEU A 443 2.60 18.11 28.99
C LEU A 443 1.56 18.80 29.86
#